data_AF-A0A2S7JSL2-F1
#
_entry.id   AF-A0A2S7JSL2-F1
#
_cell.length_a   1.000
_cell.length_b   1.000
_cell.length_c   1.000
_cell.angle_alpha   90.00
_cell.angle_beta   90.00
_cell.angle_gamma   90.00
#
_symmetry.space_group_name_H-M   'P 1'
#
loop_
_entity.id
_entity.type
_entity.pdbx_description
1 polymer ?
#
loop_
_entity_poly.entity_id
_entity_poly.type
_entity_poly.pdbx_seq_one_letter_code
_entity_poly.pdbx_strand_id
1 'polypeptide(L)'
;MTQQHGEAMTFDEFDAALDVLGWKIADFCRATDLHRNTPQRWKREGIEIPSWVPKHLGLLIDLHRLHATYLQRPKHDAGAGTE
;
A
#
# COMPACT_ATOMS: atom_id res chain seq x y z
N MET A 1 32.61 6.43 4.41
CA MET A 1 31.32 5.76 4.68
C MET A 1 30.21 6.69 4.23
N THR A 2 29.82 6.59 2.97
CA THR A 2 28.70 7.36 2.40
C THR A 2 27.41 6.79 2.99
N GLN A 3 26.74 7.57 3.86
CA GLN A 3 25.39 7.23 4.30
C GLN A 3 24.49 7.27 3.07
N GLN A 4 24.00 6.11 2.64
CA GLN A 4 22.84 6.06 1.77
C GLN A 4 21.63 6.39 2.65
N HIS A 5 21.23 7.67 2.67
CA HIS A 5 19.86 8.02 3.02
C HIS A 5 18.99 7.42 1.92
N GLY A 6 18.41 6.24 2.17
CA GLY A 6 17.35 5.71 1.33
C GLY A 6 16.29 6.80 1.21
N GLU A 7 15.95 7.15 -0.02
CA GLU A 7 15.04 8.25 -0.36
C GLU A 7 13.76 8.13 0.49
N ALA A 8 13.43 9.21 1.21
CA ALA A 8 12.24 9.23 2.05
C ALA A 8 11.00 9.09 1.15
N MET A 9 10.10 8.16 1.50
CA MET A 9 8.89 7.92 0.75
C MET A 9 8.09 9.23 0.61
N THR A 10 7.79 9.60 -0.63
CA THR A 10 6.94 10.74 -0.95
C THR A 10 5.47 10.37 -0.73
N PHE A 11 4.60 11.38 -0.64
CA PHE A 11 3.17 11.12 -0.49
C PHE A 11 2.55 10.47 -1.74
N ASP A 12 3.07 10.79 -2.93
CA ASP A 12 2.59 10.19 -4.17
C ASP A 12 2.97 8.70 -4.26
N GLU A 13 4.16 8.32 -3.78
CA GLU A 13 4.56 6.91 -3.62
C GLU A 13 3.71 6.20 -2.57
N PHE A 14 3.36 6.89 -1.48
CA PHE A 14 2.46 6.35 -0.46
C PHE A 14 1.07 6.06 -1.04
N ASP A 15 0.48 7.01 -1.78
CA ASP A 15 -0.81 6.81 -2.45
C ASP A 15 -0.72 5.66 -3.47
N ALA A 16 0.34 5.60 -4.29
CA ALA A 16 0.54 4.51 -5.25
C ALA A 16 0.66 3.13 -4.58
N ALA A 17 1.31 3.03 -3.43
CA ALA A 17 1.40 1.79 -2.66
C ALA A 17 0.04 1.34 -2.11
N LEU A 18 -0.84 2.28 -1.72
CA LEU A 18 -2.20 1.97 -1.31
C LEU A 18 -3.04 1.49 -2.49
N ASP A 19 -2.89 2.10 -3.66
CA ASP A 19 -3.59 1.68 -4.89
C ASP A 19 -3.26 0.24 -5.28
N VAL A 20 -1.99 -0.20 -5.14
CA VAL A 20 -1.59 -1.60 -5.37
C VAL A 20 -2.35 -2.56 -4.45
N LEU A 21 -2.64 -2.15 -3.22
CA LEU A 21 -3.40 -2.95 -2.25
C LEU A 21 -4.92 -2.82 -2.42
N GLY A 22 -5.38 -1.91 -3.29
CA GLY A 22 -6.79 -1.52 -3.38
C GLY A 22 -7.30 -0.81 -2.12
N TRP A 23 -6.41 -0.17 -1.37
CA TRP A 23 -6.70 0.47 -0.08
C TRP A 23 -6.91 1.97 -0.24
N LYS A 24 -7.75 2.54 0.63
CA LYS A 24 -7.78 3.98 0.87
C LYS A 24 -6.92 4.32 2.08
N ILE A 25 -6.58 5.60 2.24
CA ILE A 25 -5.89 6.12 3.44
C ILE A 25 -6.60 5.69 4.74
N ALA A 26 -7.93 5.63 4.74
CA ALA A 26 -8.70 5.18 5.90
C ALA A 26 -8.46 3.70 6.25
N ASP A 27 -8.23 2.85 5.25
CA ASP A 27 -7.93 1.43 5.45
C ASP A 27 -6.53 1.25 6.01
N PHE A 28 -5.55 2.01 5.50
CA PHE A 28 -4.21 2.08 6.09
C PHE A 28 -4.24 2.51 7.55
N CYS A 29 -4.98 3.58 7.87
CA CYS A 29 -5.11 4.06 9.25
C CYS A 29 -5.75 3.01 10.17
N ARG A 30 -6.78 2.31 9.70
CA ARG A 30 -7.41 1.21 10.45
C ARG A 30 -6.46 0.04 10.67
N ALA A 31 -5.69 -0.35 9.67
CA ALA A 31 -4.75 -1.47 9.74
C ALA A 31 -3.54 -1.19 10.65
N THR A 32 -3.17 0.08 10.81
CA THR A 32 -1.99 0.52 11.57
C THR A 32 -2.32 1.22 12.89
N ASP A 33 -3.61 1.31 13.23
CA ASP A 33 -4.14 2.05 14.39
C ASP A 33 -3.69 3.53 14.45
N LEU A 34 -3.44 4.12 13.28
CA LEU A 34 -3.16 5.54 13.18
C LEU A 34 -4.47 6.33 13.17
N HIS A 35 -4.45 7.52 13.77
CA HIS A 35 -5.56 8.45 13.64
C HIS A 35 -5.80 8.80 12.15
N ARG A 36 -7.07 8.85 11.73
CA ARG A 36 -7.49 9.05 10.32
C ARG A 36 -6.88 10.26 9.60
N ASN A 37 -6.47 11.29 10.35
CA ASN A 37 -5.90 12.52 9.81
C ASN A 37 -4.37 12.50 9.73
N THR A 38 -3.71 11.46 10.28
CA THR A 38 -2.26 11.41 10.40
C THR A 38 -1.56 11.48 9.03
N PRO A 39 -1.94 10.70 8.00
CA PRO A 39 -1.30 10.81 6.69
C PRO A 39 -1.51 12.18 6.04
N GLN A 40 -2.72 12.72 6.13
CA GLN A 40 -2.99 14.06 5.60
C GLN A 40 -2.16 15.14 6.30
N ARG A 41 -1.87 14.95 7.59
CA ARG A 41 -0.98 15.83 8.35
C ARG A 41 0.45 15.76 7.82
N TRP A 42 0.95 14.57 7.48
CA TRP A 42 2.27 14.42 6.84
C TRP A 42 2.36 15.24 5.56
N LYS A 43 1.38 15.08 4.66
CA LYS A 43 1.30 15.84 3.40
C LYS A 43 1.25 17.35 3.62
N ARG A 44 0.34 17.81 4.48
CA ARG A 44 0.06 19.25 4.65
C ARG A 44 1.19 19.97 5.39
N GLU A 45 1.78 19.34 6.40
CA GLU A 45 2.80 19.97 7.25
C GLU A 45 4.23 19.65 6.76
N GLY A 46 4.37 18.94 5.64
CA GLY A 46 5.67 18.54 5.11
C GLY A 46 6.45 17.64 6.06
N ILE A 47 5.74 16.87 6.90
CA ILE A 47 6.38 15.93 7.82
C ILE A 47 6.79 14.71 7.00
N GLU A 48 8.04 14.30 7.16
CA GLU A 48 8.56 13.08 6.55
C GLU A 48 7.70 11.87 6.95
N ILE A 49 7.38 11.03 5.96
CA ILE A 49 6.66 9.79 6.22
C ILE A 49 7.55 8.90 7.11
N PRO A 50 7.05 8.38 8.25
CA PRO A 50 7.86 7.57 9.14
C PRO A 50 8.49 6.36 8.42
N SER A 51 9.77 6.11 8.67
CA SER A 51 10.55 5.09 7.94
C SER A 51 10.05 3.65 8.03
N TRP A 52 9.17 3.35 8.99
CA TRP A 52 8.51 2.05 9.09
C TRP A 52 7.39 1.88 8.05
N VAL A 53 6.76 2.97 7.59
CA VAL A 53 5.63 2.95 6.66
C VAL A 53 5.99 2.29 5.32
N PRO A 54 7.07 2.69 4.61
CA PRO A 54 7.44 2.03 3.35
C PRO A 54 7.78 0.54 3.55
N LYS A 55 8.40 0.17 4.67
CA LYS A 55 8.69 -1.24 4.99
C LYS A 55 7.41 -2.05 5.24
N HIS A 56 6.46 -1.46 5.95
CA HIS A 56 5.18 -2.10 6.26
C HIS A 56 4.32 -2.27 5.00
N LEU A 57 4.22 -1.23 4.16
CA LEU A 57 3.52 -1.32 2.88
C LEU A 57 4.18 -2.32 1.93
N GLY A 58 5.51 -2.34 1.86
CA GLY A 58 6.25 -3.34 1.09
C GLY A 58 5.89 -4.77 1.49
N LEU A 59 5.89 -5.06 2.80
CA LEU A 59 5.45 -6.36 3.33
C LEU A 59 4.02 -6.71 2.90
N LEU A 60 3.08 -5.77 3.03
CA LEU A 60 1.68 -6.01 2.67
C LEU A 60 1.51 -6.24 1.17
N ILE A 61 2.27 -5.53 0.33
CA ILE A 61 2.26 -5.71 -1.12
C ILE A 61 2.78 -7.10 -1.49
N ASP A 62 3.86 -7.56 -0.86
CA ASP A 62 4.39 -8.90 -1.10
C ASP A 62 3.40 -9.98 -0.67
N LEU A 63 2.74 -9.80 0.48
CA LEU A 63 1.66 -10.69 0.92
C LEU A 63 0.47 -10.67 -0.06
N HIS A 64 0.09 -9.50 -0.56
CA HIS A 64 -0.98 -9.35 -1.54
C HIS A 64 -0.64 -10.09 -2.84
N ARG A 65 0.60 -9.98 -3.32
CA ARG A 65 1.10 -10.71 -4.50
C ARG A 65 1.09 -12.23 -4.30
N LEU A 66 1.55 -12.70 -3.14
CA LEU A 66 1.52 -14.12 -2.80
C LEU A 66 0.09 -14.65 -2.72
N HIS A 67 -0.80 -13.91 -2.08
CA HIS A 67 -2.22 -14.25 -2.00
C HIS A 67 -2.86 -14.32 -3.40
N ALA A 68 -2.61 -13.32 -4.26
CA ALA A 68 -3.11 -13.32 -5.63
C ALA A 68 -2.57 -14.50 -6.46
N THR A 69 -1.29 -14.86 -6.26
CA THR A 69 -0.63 -15.93 -7.02
C THR A 69 -1.12 -17.32 -6.63
N TYR A 70 -1.32 -17.57 -5.33
CA TYR A 70 -1.53 -18.93 -4.82
C TYR A 70 -2.94 -19.19 -4.30
N LEU A 71 -3.71 -18.16 -3.93
CA LEU A 71 -4.98 -18.31 -3.24
C LEU A 71 -6.18 -17.76 -4.01
N GLN A 72 -5.97 -16.83 -4.96
CA GLN A 72 -7.05 -16.39 -5.84
C GLN A 72 -7.24 -17.38 -6.99
N ARG A 73 -8.40 -18.05 -7.03
CA ARG A 73 -8.80 -18.87 -8.18
C ARG A 73 -8.91 -17.95 -9.41
N PRO A 74 -8.35 -18.31 -10.57
CA PRO A 74 -8.65 -17.59 -11.80
C PRO A 74 -10.17 -17.53 -11.98
N LYS A 75 -10.70 -16.33 -12.17
CA LYS A 75 -12.10 -16.16 -12.51
C LYS A 75 -12.29 -16.80 -13.88
N HIS A 76 -12.80 -18.03 -13.91
CA HIS A 76 -13.22 -18.64 -15.16
C HIS A 76 -14.33 -17.75 -15.69
N ASP A 77 -14.13 -17.13 -16.86
CA ASP A 77 -15.18 -16.36 -17.51
C ASP A 77 -16.36 -17.30 -17.77
N ALA A 78 -17.34 -17.23 -16.88
CA ALA A 78 -18.64 -17.87 -17.03
C ALA A 78 -19.41 -17.08 -18.08
N GLY A 79 -19.04 -17.27 -19.35
CA GLY A 79 -19.63 -16.57 -20.48
C GLY A 79 -19.25 -17.10 -21.87
N ALA A 80 -18.49 -18.19 -21.98
CA ALA A 80 -18.28 -18.88 -23.25
C ALA A 80 -19.04 -20.21 -23.24
N GLY A 81 -20.36 -20.13 -23.42
CA GLY A 81 -21.25 -21.27 -23.46
C GLY A 81 -22.56 -20.93 -24.16
N THR A 82 -22.56 -21.16 -25.48
CA THR A 82 -23.68 -21.62 -26.32
C THR A 82 -24.95 -20.76 -26.38
N GLU A 83 -25.18 -20.10 -27.51
CA GLU A 83 -26.10 -20.52 -28.60
C GLU A 83 -25.87 -19.68 -29.87
#